data_AF-A0A536TP82-F1
#
_entry.id   AF-A0A536TP82-F1
#
_cell.length_a   1.000
_cell.length_b   1.000
_cell.length_c   1.000
_cell.angle_alpha   90.00
_cell.angle_beta   90.00
_cell.angle_gamma   90.00
#
_symmetry.space_group_name_H-M   'P 1'
#
loop_
_entity.id
_entity.type
_entity.pdbx_description
1 polymer ?
#
loop_
_entity_poly.entity_id
_entity_poly.type
_entity_poly.pdbx_seq_one_letter_code
_entity_poly.pdbx_strand_id
1 'polypeptide(L)'
;MPREPAARDPAGLPVRIDTALARSDHSSMLRHWLPVAAIAAAAAGCVTVPDDQHALLLDADGTIAQRTISCGHSGAATLAGEGALDAHAIRIASWNVHKEGDPGWQSDLTQLIARSDVLLLQEAGLVPELRAAIERGSLRWVLASSFAYLDAEYGVLTATRVAPASACTLRAYEPLLGIPKSALITYFRLIGRDAMLAVANLHAINFAPGSLGYHAQLEALGDALSAHRGPLVIAGDFNTWNEARDGEVRALAARLSLDPVAFPVDARRRFFGRIFDWVYVRGVEAVDATAWEVTSSDHNPVLVTFRIR
;
A
#
# COMPACT_ATOMS: atom_id res chain seq x y z
N MET A 1 -48.59 -30.29 -26.85
CA MET A 1 -48.20 -29.27 -25.86
C MET A 1 -47.94 -27.97 -26.61
N PRO A 2 -48.61 -26.87 -26.24
CA PRO A 2 -48.54 -25.62 -26.98
C PRO A 2 -47.25 -24.85 -26.62
N ARG A 3 -46.64 -24.20 -27.61
CA ARG A 3 -45.51 -23.28 -27.43
C ARG A 3 -46.06 -21.91 -27.01
N GLU A 4 -45.52 -21.35 -25.92
CA GLU A 4 -45.71 -19.96 -25.52
C GLU A 4 -45.20 -18.98 -26.60
N PRO A 5 -45.84 -17.81 -26.77
CA PRO A 5 -45.33 -16.75 -27.62
C PRO A 5 -44.33 -15.86 -26.85
N ALA A 6 -43.21 -15.53 -27.50
CA ALA A 6 -42.28 -14.52 -27.02
C ALA A 6 -42.91 -13.13 -27.07
N ALA A 7 -42.78 -12.36 -25.98
CA ALA A 7 -43.20 -10.98 -25.88
C ALA A 7 -42.47 -10.09 -26.91
N ARG A 8 -43.20 -9.16 -27.52
CA ARG A 8 -42.69 -8.12 -28.45
C ARG A 8 -42.82 -6.74 -27.80
N ASP A 9 -41.76 -5.94 -27.93
CA ASP A 9 -41.69 -4.51 -27.57
C ASP A 9 -42.29 -3.64 -28.70
N PRO A 10 -42.92 -2.47 -28.45
CA PRO A 10 -43.79 -1.80 -29.42
C PRO A 10 -43.06 -0.84 -30.39
N ALA A 11 -41.75 -0.98 -30.59
CA ALA A 11 -40.95 -0.04 -31.39
C ALA A 11 -40.05 -0.69 -32.46
N GLY A 12 -40.46 -1.80 -33.08
CA GLY A 12 -40.12 -2.15 -34.48
C GLY A 12 -38.66 -2.07 -34.99
N LEU A 13 -37.64 -2.06 -34.13
CA LEU A 13 -36.23 -1.95 -34.50
C LEU A 13 -35.45 -3.18 -34.01
N PRO A 14 -34.49 -3.71 -34.79
CA PRO A 14 -33.73 -4.87 -34.38
C PRO A 14 -32.83 -4.53 -33.19
N VAL A 15 -33.07 -5.20 -32.06
CA VAL A 15 -32.14 -5.21 -30.91
C VAL A 15 -30.88 -5.94 -31.36
N ARG A 16 -29.84 -5.20 -31.74
CA ARG A 16 -28.48 -5.72 -31.82
C ARG A 16 -28.00 -5.94 -30.39
N ILE A 17 -27.94 -7.20 -29.98
CA ILE A 17 -27.14 -7.61 -28.84
C ILE A 17 -25.69 -7.51 -29.31
N ASP A 18 -25.03 -6.38 -29.04
CA ASP A 18 -23.58 -6.29 -29.15
C ASP A 18 -22.96 -7.12 -28.02
N THR A 19 -22.72 -8.41 -28.29
CA THR A 19 -21.76 -9.20 -27.55
C THR A 19 -20.35 -8.74 -27.92
N ALA A 20 -19.98 -7.53 -27.48
CA ALA A 20 -18.58 -7.16 -27.37
C ALA A 20 -18.03 -7.88 -26.14
N LEU A 21 -17.61 -9.14 -26.35
CA LEU A 21 -16.62 -9.79 -25.52
C LEU A 21 -15.42 -8.84 -25.47
N ALA A 22 -15.31 -8.06 -24.40
CA ALA A 22 -14.07 -7.43 -24.00
C ALA A 22 -13.05 -8.57 -23.92
N ARG A 23 -12.18 -8.66 -24.93
CA ARG A 23 -10.97 -9.45 -24.85
C ARG A 23 -10.16 -8.81 -23.73
N SER A 24 -10.32 -9.33 -22.52
CA SER A 24 -9.30 -9.18 -21.49
C SER A 24 -8.03 -9.73 -22.11
N ASP A 25 -7.11 -8.82 -22.42
CA ASP A 25 -5.80 -9.17 -22.93
C ASP A 25 -5.00 -9.81 -21.79
N HIS A 26 -5.30 -11.08 -21.52
CA HIS A 26 -4.58 -11.94 -20.59
C HIS A 26 -3.11 -12.10 -20.99
N SER A 27 -2.70 -11.68 -22.19
CA SER A 27 -1.33 -11.85 -22.69
C SER A 27 -0.34 -10.81 -22.16
N SER A 28 -0.82 -9.66 -21.64
CA SER A 28 0.05 -8.63 -21.04
C SER A 28 0.69 -9.11 -19.73
N MET A 29 -0.08 -9.71 -18.81
CA MET A 29 0.45 -10.16 -17.52
C MET A 29 1.24 -11.47 -17.59
N LEU A 30 0.85 -12.40 -18.49
CA LEU A 30 1.57 -13.67 -18.69
C LEU A 30 2.96 -13.48 -19.35
N ARG A 31 3.18 -12.40 -20.11
CA ARG A 31 4.49 -12.05 -20.66
C ARG A 31 5.52 -11.61 -19.61
N HIS A 32 5.09 -11.30 -18.39
CA HIS A 32 5.98 -10.94 -17.28
C HIS A 32 6.38 -12.13 -16.41
N TRP A 33 5.89 -13.35 -16.70
CA TRP A 33 6.11 -14.55 -15.90
C TRP A 33 7.10 -15.57 -16.50
N LEU A 34 7.82 -15.22 -17.56
CA LEU A 34 8.98 -15.96 -18.07
C LEU A 34 10.00 -14.97 -18.68
N PRO A 35 11.15 -14.63 -18.03
CA PRO A 35 11.67 -15.07 -16.73
C PRO A 35 11.95 -13.88 -15.78
N VAL A 36 11.36 -13.89 -14.58
CA VAL A 36 11.92 -13.18 -13.41
C VAL A 36 13.35 -13.70 -13.08
N ALA A 37 13.72 -14.86 -13.62
CA ALA A 37 15.10 -15.37 -13.62
C ALA A 37 16.08 -14.59 -14.53
N ALA A 38 15.62 -13.72 -15.46
CA ALA A 38 16.52 -12.92 -16.30
C ALA A 38 16.88 -11.56 -15.69
N ILE A 39 16.15 -11.06 -14.69
CA ILE A 39 16.57 -9.85 -13.96
C ILE A 39 17.58 -10.20 -12.86
N ALA A 40 17.57 -11.45 -12.36
CA ALA A 40 18.55 -11.90 -11.36
C ALA A 40 19.98 -12.02 -11.91
N ALA A 41 20.18 -12.18 -13.23
CA ALA A 41 21.52 -12.41 -13.79
C ALA A 41 22.21 -11.16 -14.35
N ALA A 42 21.49 -10.07 -14.62
CA ALA A 42 22.08 -8.84 -15.18
C ALA A 42 22.12 -7.64 -14.20
N ALA A 43 21.39 -7.71 -13.07
CA ALA A 43 21.33 -6.64 -12.07
C ALA A 43 22.08 -6.94 -10.75
N ALA A 44 22.76 -8.09 -10.67
CA ALA A 44 23.44 -8.54 -9.44
C ALA A 44 24.57 -7.60 -8.96
N GLY A 45 24.99 -6.62 -9.77
CA GLY A 45 26.00 -5.62 -9.40
C GLY A 45 25.48 -4.30 -8.82
N CYS A 46 24.16 -4.05 -8.81
CA CYS A 46 23.62 -2.73 -8.45
C CYS A 46 22.51 -2.73 -7.40
N VAL A 47 22.03 -3.90 -6.96
CA VAL A 47 21.09 -4.02 -5.84
C VAL A 47 21.87 -4.37 -4.58
N THR A 48 21.75 -3.55 -3.55
CA THR A 48 22.34 -3.83 -2.23
C THR A 48 21.23 -3.91 -1.20
N VAL A 49 21.28 -4.93 -0.34
CA VAL A 49 20.37 -5.05 0.80
C VAL A 49 21.14 -4.57 2.04
N PRO A 50 20.72 -3.48 2.70
CA PRO A 50 21.36 -3.01 3.92
C PRO A 50 21.40 -4.11 4.99
N ASP A 51 22.55 -4.28 5.66
CA ASP A 51 22.68 -5.27 6.74
C ASP A 51 21.64 -5.00 7.84
N ASP A 52 21.53 -3.74 8.25
CA ASP A 52 20.60 -3.29 9.26
C ASP A 52 19.34 -2.65 8.67
N GLN A 53 18.21 -2.98 9.29
CA GLN A 53 16.94 -2.34 9.00
C GLN A 53 17.00 -0.88 9.45
N HIS A 54 16.67 0.04 8.53
CA HIS A 54 16.68 1.46 8.83
C HIS A 54 15.53 2.18 8.12
N ALA A 55 15.29 3.41 8.55
CA ALA A 55 14.41 4.34 7.88
C ALA A 55 15.19 5.58 7.44
N LEU A 56 14.75 6.17 6.34
CA LEU A 56 15.14 7.51 5.93
C LEU A 56 14.03 8.49 6.27
N LEU A 57 14.40 9.67 6.77
CA LEU A 57 13.48 10.76 7.07
C LEU A 57 14.19 12.10 6.90
N LEU A 58 13.40 13.16 6.76
CA LEU A 58 13.91 14.52 6.69
C LEU A 58 14.05 15.11 8.10
N ASP A 59 15.26 15.52 8.46
CA ASP A 59 15.52 16.27 9.69
C ASP A 59 15.09 17.75 9.55
N ALA A 60 15.02 18.45 10.69
CA ALA A 60 14.53 19.83 10.74
C ALA A 60 15.39 20.82 9.93
N ASP A 61 16.66 20.48 9.67
CA ASP A 61 17.60 21.26 8.86
C ASP A 61 17.53 20.93 7.36
N GLY A 62 16.62 20.02 6.95
CA GLY A 62 16.45 19.59 5.57
C GLY A 62 17.43 18.50 5.10
N THR A 63 18.26 17.97 6.00
CA THR A 63 19.12 16.82 5.70
C THR A 63 18.34 15.50 5.78
N ILE A 64 18.75 14.51 4.99
CA ILE A 64 18.18 13.16 5.09
C ILE A 64 18.95 12.43 6.19
N ALA A 65 18.24 12.00 7.22
CA ALA A 65 18.78 11.19 8.29
C ALA A 65 18.42 9.72 8.10
N GLN A 66 19.41 8.86 8.30
CA GLN A 66 19.23 7.42 8.40
C GLN A 66 19.15 7.02 9.87
N ARG A 67 18.07 6.33 10.25
CA ARG A 67 17.82 5.92 11.65
C ARG A 67 17.31 4.49 11.75
N THR A 68 17.82 3.73 12.71
CA THR A 68 17.28 2.41 13.05
C THR A 68 16.08 2.59 13.98
N ILE A 69 14.86 2.35 13.47
CA ILE A 69 13.60 2.54 14.20
C ILE A 69 12.72 1.29 14.19
N SER A 70 13.26 0.15 14.63
CA SER A 70 12.51 -1.13 14.65
C SER A 70 11.29 -1.08 15.59
N CYS A 71 10.18 -1.69 15.19
CA CYS A 71 9.00 -1.84 16.05
C CYS A 71 9.20 -2.79 17.26
N GLY A 72 10.39 -3.42 17.39
CA GLY A 72 10.74 -4.32 18.50
C GLY A 72 10.98 -3.62 19.85
N HIS A 73 11.93 -4.16 20.64
CA HIS A 73 12.15 -3.86 22.08
C HIS A 73 12.22 -2.38 22.48
N SER A 74 12.57 -1.48 21.56
CA SER A 74 12.69 -0.03 21.84
C SER A 74 11.39 0.76 21.61
N GLY A 75 10.35 0.13 21.06
CA GLY A 75 9.11 0.79 20.67
C GLY A 75 9.28 1.75 19.49
N ALA A 76 8.21 2.47 19.14
CA ALA A 76 8.25 3.45 18.05
C ALA A 76 9.11 4.65 18.42
N ALA A 77 9.96 5.08 17.48
CA ALA A 77 10.83 6.23 17.69
C ALA A 77 10.04 7.54 17.54
N THR A 78 10.13 8.42 18.52
CA THR A 78 9.55 9.77 18.45
C THR A 78 10.18 10.54 17.30
N LEU A 79 9.34 11.19 16.50
CA LEU A 79 9.79 12.02 15.39
C LEU A 79 9.63 13.51 15.72
N ALA A 80 10.54 14.32 15.19
CA ALA A 80 10.52 15.76 15.43
C ALA A 80 9.44 16.44 14.56
N GLY A 81 8.71 17.37 15.18
CA GLY A 81 7.67 18.17 14.55
C GLY A 81 6.37 18.16 15.34
N GLU A 82 5.46 19.04 14.94
CA GLU A 82 4.13 19.15 15.53
C GLU A 82 3.06 18.94 14.46
N GLY A 83 1.86 18.60 14.93
CA GLY A 83 0.69 18.42 14.08
C GLY A 83 -0.26 17.36 14.63
N ALA A 84 -1.49 17.44 14.18
CA ALA A 84 -2.54 16.48 14.49
C ALA A 84 -3.50 16.41 13.31
N LEU A 85 -4.02 15.22 13.02
CA LEU A 85 -5.04 15.02 11.99
C LEU A 85 -6.42 15.43 12.51
N ASP A 86 -7.26 15.98 11.64
CA ASP A 86 -8.66 16.23 11.95
C ASP A 86 -9.44 14.92 11.91
N ALA A 87 -9.90 14.47 13.08
CA ALA A 87 -10.65 13.24 13.25
C ALA A 87 -11.97 13.19 12.45
N HIS A 88 -12.50 14.33 11.98
CA HIS A 88 -13.76 14.36 11.24
C HIS A 88 -13.61 13.94 9.76
N ALA A 89 -12.42 14.12 9.18
CA ALA A 89 -12.12 13.76 7.80
C ALA A 89 -10.61 13.55 7.60
N ILE A 90 -10.17 12.29 7.64
CA ILE A 90 -8.79 11.88 7.39
C ILE A 90 -8.73 11.15 6.06
N ARG A 91 -8.01 11.70 5.08
CA ARG A 91 -7.90 11.11 3.74
C ARG A 91 -6.60 10.32 3.63
N ILE A 92 -6.71 9.00 3.49
CA ILE A 92 -5.56 8.11 3.36
C ILE A 92 -5.58 7.47 1.98
N ALA A 93 -4.50 7.69 1.22
CA ALA A 93 -4.26 7.05 -0.06
C ALA A 93 -3.24 5.93 0.07
N SER A 94 -3.38 4.87 -0.73
CA SER A 94 -2.35 3.83 -0.88
C SER A 94 -2.12 3.50 -2.34
N TRP A 95 -0.87 3.35 -2.73
CA TRP A 95 -0.48 3.02 -4.09
C TRP A 95 0.90 2.37 -4.17
N ASN A 96 0.98 1.18 -4.75
CA ASN A 96 2.25 0.64 -5.22
C ASN A 96 2.62 1.36 -6.53
N VAL A 97 3.70 2.14 -6.52
CA VAL A 97 4.11 2.99 -7.65
C VAL A 97 5.05 2.27 -8.63
N HIS A 98 5.25 0.95 -8.43
CA HIS A 98 6.03 0.09 -9.32
C HIS A 98 7.43 0.67 -9.63
N LYS A 99 8.13 1.11 -8.59
CA LYS A 99 9.50 1.68 -8.67
C LYS A 99 9.60 2.87 -9.62
N GLU A 100 8.51 3.63 -9.75
CA GLU A 100 8.43 4.80 -10.62
C GLU A 100 8.76 4.47 -12.09
N GLY A 101 8.60 3.20 -12.49
CA GLY A 101 9.10 2.66 -13.75
C GLY A 101 8.20 2.94 -14.95
N ASP A 102 6.92 3.22 -14.73
CA ASP A 102 5.91 3.37 -15.77
C ASP A 102 5.62 4.84 -16.11
N PRO A 103 5.51 5.22 -17.40
CA PRO A 103 5.20 6.59 -17.79
C PRO A 103 3.91 7.13 -17.15
N GLY A 104 3.95 8.38 -16.70
CA GLY A 104 2.78 9.08 -16.16
C GLY A 104 2.66 9.06 -14.63
N TRP A 105 3.51 8.30 -13.92
CA TRP A 105 3.42 8.15 -12.47
C TRP A 105 3.46 9.48 -11.71
N GLN A 106 4.20 10.49 -12.21
CA GLN A 106 4.28 11.80 -11.58
C GLN A 106 2.93 12.52 -11.54
N SER A 107 2.11 12.34 -12.60
CA SER A 107 0.80 12.99 -12.70
C SER A 107 -0.16 12.39 -11.67
N ASP A 108 -0.21 11.06 -11.61
CA ASP A 108 -1.06 10.34 -10.64
C ASP A 108 -0.58 10.59 -9.20
N LEU A 109 0.74 10.59 -8.95
CA LEU A 109 1.29 10.96 -7.66
C LEU A 109 0.89 12.38 -7.25
N THR A 110 0.93 13.35 -8.17
CA THR A 110 0.53 14.74 -7.88
C THR A 110 -0.95 14.83 -7.49
N GLN A 111 -1.81 14.07 -8.17
CA GLN A 111 -3.23 13.99 -7.82
C GLN A 111 -3.44 13.36 -6.44
N LEU A 112 -2.73 12.27 -6.13
CA LEU A 112 -2.78 11.63 -4.81
C LEU A 112 -2.34 12.58 -3.71
N ILE A 113 -1.18 13.24 -3.88
CA ILE A 113 -0.65 14.26 -2.97
C ILE A 113 -1.69 15.34 -2.67
N ALA A 114 -2.38 15.86 -3.69
CA ALA A 114 -3.37 16.92 -3.53
C ALA A 114 -4.62 16.47 -2.75
N ARG A 115 -4.95 15.17 -2.83
CA ARG A 115 -6.19 14.60 -2.28
C ARG A 115 -6.04 13.91 -0.92
N SER A 116 -4.82 13.65 -0.46
CA SER A 116 -4.55 12.89 0.77
C SER A 116 -3.93 13.73 1.89
N ASP A 117 -4.27 13.37 3.12
CA ASP A 117 -3.57 13.80 4.34
C ASP A 117 -2.40 12.88 4.67
N VAL A 118 -2.56 11.59 4.37
CA VAL A 118 -1.56 10.52 4.49
C VAL A 118 -1.52 9.73 3.19
N LEU A 119 -0.36 9.62 2.57
CA LEU A 119 -0.11 8.86 1.33
C LEU A 119 0.86 7.73 1.61
N LEU A 120 0.43 6.51 1.36
CA LEU A 120 1.19 5.28 1.54
C LEU A 120 1.66 4.79 0.18
N LEU A 121 2.98 4.78 -0.04
CA LEU A 121 3.57 4.27 -1.28
C LEU A 121 4.30 2.97 -1.01
N GLN A 122 4.11 1.99 -1.89
CA GLN A 122 4.88 0.74 -1.93
C GLN A 122 5.74 0.71 -3.20
N GLU A 123 6.85 -0.02 -3.14
CA GLU A 123 7.90 0.01 -4.18
C GLU A 123 8.36 1.43 -4.51
N ALA A 124 8.36 2.31 -3.51
CA ALA A 124 8.76 3.69 -3.70
C ALA A 124 10.28 3.80 -3.61
N GLY A 125 10.91 4.34 -4.65
CA GLY A 125 12.30 4.77 -4.64
C GLY A 125 12.41 6.20 -4.17
N LEU A 126 13.32 6.49 -3.22
CA LEU A 126 13.63 7.87 -2.83
C LEU A 126 14.54 8.57 -3.87
N VAL A 127 14.12 8.52 -5.13
CA VAL A 127 14.76 9.23 -6.23
C VAL A 127 14.46 10.75 -6.14
N PRO A 128 15.33 11.62 -6.70
CA PRO A 128 15.14 13.07 -6.62
C PRO A 128 13.77 13.55 -7.11
N GLU A 129 13.20 12.93 -8.14
CA GLU A 129 11.93 13.30 -8.76
C GLU A 129 10.75 13.06 -7.81
N LEU A 130 10.70 11.88 -7.19
CA LEU A 130 9.64 11.50 -6.25
C LEU A 130 9.73 12.38 -5.00
N ARG A 131 10.95 12.53 -4.44
CA ARG A 131 11.20 13.42 -3.30
C ARG A 131 10.72 14.84 -3.59
N ALA A 132 11.12 15.40 -4.72
CA ALA A 132 10.77 16.75 -5.09
C ALA A 132 9.25 16.92 -5.30
N ALA A 133 8.55 15.90 -5.80
CA ALA A 133 7.09 15.92 -5.91
C ALA A 133 6.41 15.98 -4.53
N ILE A 134 6.83 15.12 -3.59
CA ILE A 134 6.31 15.07 -2.22
C ILE A 134 6.57 16.39 -1.48
N GLU A 135 7.80 16.91 -1.57
CA GLU A 135 8.20 18.16 -0.89
C GLU A 135 7.53 19.40 -1.51
N ARG A 136 7.39 19.48 -2.84
CA ARG A 136 6.55 20.53 -3.48
C ARG A 136 5.10 20.44 -3.03
N GLY A 137 4.62 19.22 -2.81
CA GLY A 137 3.33 18.95 -2.20
C GLY A 137 3.20 19.44 -0.77
N SER A 138 4.27 19.88 -0.10
CA SER A 138 4.31 20.19 1.33
C SER A 138 3.97 18.99 2.21
N LEU A 139 4.38 17.78 1.81
CA LEU A 139 4.30 16.58 2.63
C LEU A 139 5.67 16.30 3.25
N ARG A 140 5.66 15.89 4.51
CA ARG A 140 6.79 15.22 5.17
C ARG A 140 6.77 13.75 4.80
N TRP A 141 7.91 13.07 4.88
CA TRP A 141 7.96 11.65 4.53
C TRP A 141 8.87 10.86 5.47
N VAL A 142 8.54 9.58 5.63
CA VAL A 142 9.38 8.55 6.25
C VAL A 142 9.40 7.37 5.28
N LEU A 143 10.58 6.88 4.95
CA LEU A 143 10.78 5.68 4.13
C LEU A 143 11.34 4.57 5.02
N ALA A 144 10.70 3.40 5.02
CA ALA A 144 11.34 2.17 5.50
C ALA A 144 12.12 1.55 4.33
N SER A 145 13.46 1.62 4.41
CA SER A 145 14.31 1.03 3.37
C SER A 145 14.21 -0.50 3.40
N SER A 146 14.11 -1.07 2.21
CA SER A 146 14.20 -2.51 1.97
C SER A 146 15.50 -2.85 1.26
N PHE A 147 15.84 -2.13 0.20
CA PHE A 147 17.07 -2.32 -0.57
C PHE A 147 17.45 -1.01 -1.27
N ALA A 148 18.72 -0.85 -1.64
CA ALA A 148 19.18 0.23 -2.48
C ALA A 148 19.43 -0.27 -3.91
N TYR A 149 19.14 0.60 -4.88
CA TYR A 149 19.37 0.38 -6.30
C TYR A 149 19.69 1.72 -6.97
N LEU A 150 20.81 1.77 -7.72
CA LEU A 150 21.27 2.98 -8.44
C LEU A 150 21.26 4.24 -7.54
N ASP A 151 21.91 4.15 -6.37
CA ASP A 151 22.04 5.24 -5.39
C ASP A 151 20.73 5.76 -4.76
N ALA A 152 19.62 5.04 -4.96
CA ALA A 152 18.34 5.32 -4.29
C ALA A 152 17.91 4.14 -3.41
N GLU A 153 17.37 4.46 -2.23
CA GLU A 153 16.75 3.50 -1.33
C GLU A 153 15.29 3.27 -1.73
N TYR A 154 14.88 2.00 -1.79
CA TYR A 154 13.55 1.55 -2.17
C TYR A 154 12.86 0.84 -1.00
N GLY A 155 11.54 1.01 -0.88
CA GLY A 155 10.77 0.31 0.12
C GLY A 155 9.32 0.80 0.22
N VAL A 156 8.88 1.05 1.45
CA VAL A 156 7.55 1.60 1.73
C VAL A 156 7.67 2.99 2.35
N LEU A 157 7.02 3.97 1.72
CA LEU A 157 7.09 5.38 2.10
C LEU A 157 5.74 5.85 2.62
N THR A 158 5.74 6.55 3.75
CA THR A 158 4.56 7.26 4.25
C THR A 158 4.80 8.75 4.16
N ALA A 159 4.07 9.43 3.26
CA ALA A 159 4.08 10.87 3.09
C ALA A 159 2.85 11.51 3.77
N THR A 160 3.03 12.63 4.47
CA THR A 160 2.04 13.12 5.45
C THR A 160 2.00 14.64 5.50
N ARG A 161 0.80 15.21 5.70
CA ARG A 161 0.57 16.65 5.86
C ARG A 161 0.99 17.17 7.25
N VAL A 162 0.95 16.32 8.25
CA VAL A 162 1.31 16.63 9.64
C VAL A 162 2.46 15.76 10.08
N ALA A 163 3.30 16.25 11.00
CA ALA A 163 4.38 15.42 11.52
C ALA A 163 3.78 14.22 12.30
N PRO A 164 4.16 12.97 11.95
CA PRO A 164 3.84 11.81 12.80
C PRO A 164 4.49 11.99 14.18
N ALA A 165 3.80 11.56 15.24
CA ALA A 165 4.33 11.61 16.60
C ALA A 165 5.47 10.60 16.78
N SER A 166 5.33 9.43 16.18
CA SER A 166 6.36 8.39 16.15
C SER A 166 6.19 7.49 14.93
N ALA A 167 7.25 6.76 14.61
CA ALA A 167 7.22 5.72 13.59
C ALA A 167 8.10 4.54 13.97
N CYS A 168 7.79 3.39 13.38
CA CYS A 168 8.67 2.23 13.42
C CYS A 168 8.55 1.40 12.15
N THR A 169 9.58 0.62 11.87
CA THR A 169 9.66 -0.22 10.68
C THR A 169 9.67 -1.70 11.06
N LEU A 170 9.24 -2.54 10.12
CA LEU A 170 9.39 -3.99 10.13
C LEU A 170 9.98 -4.43 8.80
N ARG A 171 10.92 -5.37 8.83
CA ARG A 171 11.56 -5.95 7.64
C ARG A 171 11.35 -7.45 7.61
N ALA A 172 11.02 -7.99 6.44
CA ALA A 172 10.86 -9.42 6.22
C ALA A 172 11.56 -9.84 4.93
N TYR A 173 12.48 -10.80 5.02
CA TYR A 173 13.24 -11.27 3.85
C TYR A 173 12.41 -12.22 2.98
N GLU A 174 12.41 -12.00 1.67
CA GLU A 174 11.82 -12.96 0.73
C GLU A 174 12.69 -14.21 0.62
N PRO A 175 12.16 -15.43 0.85
CA PRO A 175 12.97 -16.65 0.89
C PRO A 175 13.71 -17.00 -0.41
N LEU A 176 13.18 -16.57 -1.57
CA LEU A 176 13.73 -16.95 -2.88
C LEU A 176 14.74 -15.93 -3.41
N LEU A 177 14.43 -14.64 -3.30
CA LEU A 177 15.22 -13.57 -3.90
C LEU A 177 16.13 -12.86 -2.90
N GLY A 178 15.92 -13.04 -1.59
CA GLY A 178 16.68 -12.35 -0.55
C GLY A 178 16.44 -10.84 -0.47
N ILE A 179 15.64 -10.27 -1.38
CA ILE A 179 15.21 -8.88 -1.35
C ILE A 179 14.13 -8.77 -0.28
N PRO A 180 14.28 -7.92 0.74
CA PRO A 180 13.28 -7.84 1.77
C PRO A 180 12.06 -7.03 1.31
N LYS A 181 10.94 -7.30 1.94
CA LYS A 181 9.77 -6.42 1.96
C LYS A 181 9.64 -5.79 3.34
N SER A 182 8.87 -4.73 3.43
CA SER A 182 8.80 -3.92 4.65
C SER A 182 7.38 -3.48 4.99
N ALA A 183 7.19 -3.17 6.26
CA ALA A 183 6.06 -2.39 6.72
C ALA A 183 6.55 -1.16 7.49
N LEU A 184 5.81 -0.06 7.40
CA LEU A 184 6.06 1.17 8.12
C LEU A 184 4.82 1.54 8.92
N ILE A 185 4.94 1.58 10.24
CA ILE A 185 3.88 2.00 11.16
C ILE A 185 4.16 3.44 11.57
N THR A 186 3.19 4.32 11.38
CA THR A 186 3.24 5.72 11.77
C THR A 186 2.08 6.05 12.70
N TYR A 187 2.36 6.82 13.76
CA TYR A 187 1.38 7.19 14.78
C TYR A 187 1.09 8.68 14.70
N PHE A 188 -0.19 9.04 14.62
CA PHE A 188 -0.64 10.42 14.49
C PHE A 188 -1.48 10.84 15.68
N ARG A 189 -1.21 12.05 16.18
CA ARG A 189 -2.10 12.73 17.11
C ARG A 189 -3.37 13.13 16.36
N LEU A 190 -4.47 13.20 17.11
CA LEU A 190 -5.77 13.61 16.61
C LEU A 190 -6.17 14.91 17.32
N ILE A 191 -6.73 15.86 16.58
CA ILE A 191 -7.16 17.14 17.16
C ILE A 191 -8.19 16.88 18.26
N GLY A 192 -7.91 17.39 19.46
CA GLY A 192 -8.83 17.32 20.61
C GLY A 192 -9.04 15.91 21.18
N ARG A 193 -8.14 14.96 20.92
CA ARG A 193 -8.26 13.57 21.41
C ARG A 193 -6.93 13.06 21.97
N ASP A 194 -7.03 12.25 23.03
CA ASP A 194 -5.86 11.61 23.65
C ASP A 194 -5.41 10.35 22.89
N ALA A 195 -6.34 9.66 22.24
CA ALA A 195 -6.03 8.49 21.43
C ALA A 195 -5.27 8.87 20.16
N MET A 196 -4.27 8.07 19.80
CA MET A 196 -3.55 8.19 18.53
C MET A 196 -4.16 7.29 17.45
N LEU A 197 -4.09 7.74 16.20
CA LEU A 197 -4.31 6.89 15.03
C LEU A 197 -2.99 6.20 14.68
N ALA A 198 -3.00 4.88 14.55
CA ALA A 198 -1.90 4.13 13.93
C ALA A 198 -2.23 3.85 12.46
N VAL A 199 -1.29 4.10 11.56
CA VAL A 199 -1.38 3.78 10.14
C VAL A 199 -0.19 2.90 9.75
N ALA A 200 -0.46 1.70 9.28
CA ALA A 200 0.53 0.78 8.77
C ALA A 200 0.49 0.72 7.25
N ASN A 201 1.60 1.11 6.61
CA ASN A 201 1.88 0.88 5.21
C ASN A 201 2.55 -0.49 5.06
N LEU A 202 1.86 -1.45 4.44
CA LEU A 202 2.34 -2.81 4.24
C LEU A 202 2.71 -3.07 2.78
N HIS A 203 3.89 -3.62 2.55
CA HIS A 203 4.21 -4.36 1.34
C HIS A 203 4.56 -5.79 1.76
N ALA A 204 3.67 -6.73 1.49
CA ALA A 204 3.85 -8.11 1.92
C ALA A 204 4.75 -8.91 0.97
N ILE A 205 5.42 -9.94 1.50
CA ILE A 205 6.26 -10.89 0.74
C ILE A 205 5.50 -11.40 -0.49
N ASN A 206 6.08 -11.32 -1.68
CA ASN A 206 5.43 -11.81 -2.90
C ASN A 206 5.87 -13.26 -3.20
N PHE A 207 7.17 -13.54 -3.21
CA PHE A 207 7.71 -14.84 -3.65
C PHE A 207 8.24 -15.69 -2.48
N ALA A 208 7.49 -16.73 -2.11
CA ALA A 208 7.92 -17.71 -1.12
C ALA A 208 7.44 -19.13 -1.49
N PRO A 209 8.25 -20.18 -1.27
CA PRO A 209 7.75 -21.55 -1.26
C PRO A 209 6.85 -21.71 -0.02
N GLY A 210 5.53 -21.79 -0.24
CA GLY A 210 4.54 -21.80 0.83
C GLY A 210 4.29 -20.42 1.46
N SER A 211 3.74 -20.37 2.67
CA SER A 211 3.34 -19.14 3.36
C SER A 211 4.18 -18.78 4.59
N LEU A 212 5.23 -19.52 4.95
CA LEU A 212 5.91 -19.35 6.25
C LEU A 212 6.50 -17.93 6.44
N GLY A 213 7.24 -17.41 5.45
CA GLY A 213 7.79 -16.05 5.53
C GLY A 213 6.70 -14.99 5.56
N TYR A 214 5.65 -15.18 4.76
CA TYR A 214 4.48 -14.31 4.71
C TYR A 214 3.74 -14.27 6.06
N HIS A 215 3.49 -15.44 6.65
CA HIS A 215 2.92 -15.62 7.98
C HIS A 215 3.76 -14.90 9.04
N ALA A 216 5.07 -15.14 9.07
CA ALA A 216 5.97 -14.49 10.03
C ALA A 216 5.96 -12.96 9.90
N GLN A 217 5.86 -12.42 8.69
CA GLN A 217 5.73 -10.98 8.46
C GLN A 217 4.41 -10.44 9.05
N LEU A 218 3.28 -11.11 8.79
CA LEU A 218 1.99 -10.68 9.31
C LEU A 218 1.88 -10.84 10.83
N GLU A 219 2.47 -11.89 11.41
CA GLU A 219 2.56 -12.07 12.86
C GLU A 219 3.39 -10.95 13.51
N ALA A 220 4.54 -10.58 12.92
CA ALA A 220 5.35 -9.47 13.43
C ALA A 220 4.60 -8.12 13.38
N LEU A 221 3.81 -7.88 12.32
CA LEU A 221 2.92 -6.73 12.23
C LEU A 221 1.81 -6.78 13.30
N GLY A 222 1.22 -7.95 13.50
CA GLY A 222 0.23 -8.22 14.54
C GLY A 222 0.77 -7.96 15.94
N ASP A 223 1.98 -8.44 16.24
CA ASP A 223 2.68 -8.22 17.51
C ASP A 223 2.90 -6.73 17.77
N ALA A 224 3.47 -6.01 16.79
CA ALA A 224 3.76 -4.59 16.88
C ALA A 224 2.50 -3.73 17.15
N LEU A 225 1.36 -4.14 16.59
CA LEU A 225 0.08 -3.41 16.72
C LEU A 225 -0.82 -3.94 17.86
N SER A 226 -0.47 -5.08 18.46
CA SER A 226 -1.31 -5.77 19.44
C SER A 226 -1.57 -4.96 20.71
N ALA A 227 -0.64 -4.07 21.10
CA ALA A 227 -0.77 -3.20 22.26
C ALA A 227 -1.51 -1.89 21.95
N HIS A 228 -1.60 -1.50 20.67
CA HIS A 228 -2.30 -0.28 20.28
C HIS A 228 -3.82 -0.47 20.44
N ARG A 229 -4.45 0.41 21.21
CA ARG A 229 -5.90 0.38 21.49
C ARG A 229 -6.69 1.43 20.72
N GLY A 230 -6.00 2.41 20.13
CA GLY A 230 -6.64 3.48 19.37
C GLY A 230 -7.12 3.03 17.98
N PRO A 231 -7.65 3.99 17.22
CA PRO A 231 -7.91 3.87 15.79
C PRO A 231 -6.73 3.28 15.03
N LEU A 232 -7.00 2.38 14.09
CA LEU A 232 -5.99 1.67 13.31
C LEU A 232 -6.42 1.56 11.84
N VAL A 233 -5.50 1.84 10.94
CA VAL A 233 -5.61 1.58 9.50
C VAL A 233 -4.39 0.78 9.07
N ILE A 234 -4.61 -0.34 8.37
CA ILE A 234 -3.56 -1.09 7.67
C ILE A 234 -3.90 -1.07 6.18
N ALA A 235 -2.99 -0.56 5.36
CA ALA A 235 -3.20 -0.47 3.93
C ALA A 235 -1.91 -0.71 3.14
N GLY A 236 -2.05 -1.14 1.90
CA GLY A 236 -0.93 -1.39 1.00
C GLY A 236 -1.13 -2.61 0.11
N ASP A 237 -0.02 -3.13 -0.39
CA ASP A 237 0.04 -4.34 -1.19
C ASP A 237 0.23 -5.56 -0.27
N PHE A 238 -0.85 -6.31 -0.08
CA PHE A 238 -0.85 -7.52 0.73
C PHE A 238 -0.44 -8.75 -0.07
N ASN A 239 -0.25 -8.67 -1.39
CA ASN A 239 0.10 -9.79 -2.25
C ASN A 239 -0.78 -11.04 -2.04
N THR A 240 -2.09 -10.89 -1.82
CA THR A 240 -3.04 -11.98 -1.52
C THR A 240 -3.56 -12.69 -2.78
N TRP A 241 -2.67 -13.38 -3.49
CA TRP A 241 -3.00 -14.03 -4.76
C TRP A 241 -3.39 -15.52 -4.65
N ASN A 242 -3.50 -16.06 -3.44
CA ASN A 242 -3.99 -17.40 -3.18
C ASN A 242 -4.75 -17.51 -1.85
N GLU A 243 -5.49 -18.60 -1.66
CA GLU A 243 -6.34 -18.82 -0.48
C GLU A 243 -5.55 -18.88 0.84
N ALA A 244 -4.34 -19.43 0.83
CA ALA A 244 -3.52 -19.51 2.04
C ALA A 244 -3.18 -18.09 2.55
N ARG A 245 -2.78 -17.19 1.64
CA ARG A 245 -2.47 -15.79 1.97
C ARG A 245 -3.69 -15.02 2.44
N ASP A 246 -4.86 -15.25 1.83
CA ASP A 246 -6.10 -14.69 2.36
C ASP A 246 -6.42 -15.20 3.77
N GLY A 247 -6.13 -16.47 4.04
CA GLY A 247 -6.24 -17.06 5.38
C GLY A 247 -5.38 -16.32 6.41
N GLU A 248 -4.11 -16.04 6.09
CA GLU A 248 -3.19 -15.30 6.95
C GLU A 248 -3.66 -13.85 7.19
N VAL A 249 -4.13 -13.16 6.14
CA VAL A 249 -4.68 -11.80 6.27
C VAL A 249 -5.96 -11.79 7.11
N ARG A 250 -6.85 -12.78 6.94
CA ARG A 250 -8.05 -12.92 7.78
C ARG A 250 -7.68 -13.20 9.25
N ALA A 251 -6.64 -14.00 9.50
CA ALA A 251 -6.15 -14.25 10.86
C ALA A 251 -5.61 -12.97 11.52
N LEU A 252 -4.79 -12.19 10.78
CA LEU A 252 -4.32 -10.88 11.24
C LEU A 252 -5.49 -9.92 11.51
N ALA A 253 -6.46 -9.86 10.60
CA ALA A 253 -7.63 -9.01 10.74
C ALA A 253 -8.45 -9.39 11.98
N ALA A 254 -8.72 -10.68 12.19
CA ALA A 254 -9.41 -11.17 13.38
C ALA A 254 -8.64 -10.83 14.67
N ARG A 255 -7.33 -11.10 14.70
CA ARG A 255 -6.43 -10.83 15.83
C ARG A 255 -6.44 -9.36 16.23
N LEU A 256 -6.45 -8.45 15.26
CA LEU A 256 -6.42 -7.01 15.50
C LEU A 256 -7.82 -6.37 15.53
N SER A 257 -8.89 -7.14 15.35
CA SER A 257 -10.28 -6.66 15.24
C SER A 257 -10.46 -5.63 14.12
N LEU A 258 -9.96 -5.97 12.93
CA LEU A 258 -10.01 -5.15 11.74
C LEU A 258 -11.15 -5.60 10.81
N ASP A 259 -11.84 -4.63 10.24
CA ASP A 259 -12.80 -4.82 9.17
C ASP A 259 -12.21 -4.36 7.83
N PRO A 260 -12.45 -5.08 6.71
CA PRO A 260 -12.04 -4.62 5.39
C PRO A 260 -12.91 -3.43 4.95
N VAL A 261 -12.30 -2.44 4.29
CA VAL A 261 -13.04 -1.36 3.63
C VAL A 261 -13.65 -1.88 2.33
N ALA A 262 -14.94 -1.63 2.15
CA ALA A 262 -15.64 -1.90 0.90
C ALA A 262 -15.48 -0.73 -0.09
N PHE A 263 -15.27 -1.06 -1.36
CA PHE A 263 -15.20 -0.10 -2.46
C PHE A 263 -16.46 -0.27 -3.34
N PRO A 264 -17.37 0.72 -3.39
CA PRO A 264 -18.60 0.61 -4.18
C PRO A 264 -18.34 0.39 -5.68
N VAL A 265 -17.31 1.07 -6.20
CA VAL A 265 -16.75 0.82 -7.53
C VAL A 265 -15.32 0.34 -7.32
N ASP A 266 -15.12 -0.97 -7.47
CA ASP A 266 -13.86 -1.61 -7.13
C ASP A 266 -12.97 -1.79 -8.36
N ALA A 267 -12.21 -0.75 -8.70
CA ALA A 267 -11.22 -0.77 -9.76
C ALA A 267 -9.86 -1.33 -9.29
N ARG A 268 -9.73 -1.86 -8.07
CA ARG A 268 -8.45 -2.43 -7.61
C ARG A 268 -8.04 -3.59 -8.51
N ARG A 269 -6.73 -3.71 -8.76
CA ARG A 269 -6.19 -4.73 -9.66
C ARG A 269 -6.41 -6.13 -9.09
N ARG A 270 -6.53 -7.09 -9.99
CA ARG A 270 -6.69 -8.52 -9.65
C ARG A 270 -5.54 -9.32 -10.20
N PHE A 271 -4.97 -10.18 -9.37
CA PHE A 271 -4.03 -11.21 -9.80
C PHE A 271 -4.63 -12.59 -9.48
N PHE A 272 -4.69 -13.47 -10.49
CA PHE A 272 -5.48 -14.72 -10.46
C PHE A 272 -6.92 -14.54 -9.95
N GLY A 273 -7.56 -13.43 -10.33
CA GLY A 273 -8.94 -13.11 -9.94
C GLY A 273 -9.10 -12.53 -8.53
N ARG A 274 -8.02 -12.39 -7.75
CA ARG A 274 -8.03 -11.92 -6.35
C ARG A 274 -7.49 -10.51 -6.24
N ILE A 275 -8.10 -9.69 -5.38
CA ILE A 275 -7.58 -8.37 -5.02
C ILE A 275 -6.39 -8.55 -4.08
N PHE A 276 -5.37 -7.70 -4.23
CA PHE A 276 -4.15 -7.76 -3.44
C PHE A 276 -3.78 -6.43 -2.79
N ASP A 277 -4.34 -5.31 -3.25
CA ASP A 277 -4.31 -4.03 -2.52
C ASP A 277 -5.51 -3.92 -1.57
N TRP A 278 -5.25 -3.82 -0.27
CA TRP A 278 -6.30 -3.78 0.75
C TRP A 278 -6.19 -2.59 1.67
N VAL A 279 -7.33 -2.25 2.27
CA VAL A 279 -7.44 -1.29 3.38
C VAL A 279 -8.29 -1.95 4.46
N TYR A 280 -7.71 -2.14 5.63
CA TYR A 280 -8.32 -2.73 6.82
C TYR A 280 -8.33 -1.71 7.94
N VAL A 281 -9.41 -1.68 8.72
CA VAL A 281 -9.65 -0.62 9.71
C VAL A 281 -10.22 -1.10 11.03
N ARG A 282 -9.92 -0.39 12.11
CA ARG A 282 -10.55 -0.54 13.43
C ARG A 282 -10.74 0.81 14.08
N GLY A 283 -11.90 1.03 14.70
CA GLY A 283 -12.17 2.26 15.46
C GLY A 283 -12.29 3.52 14.59
N VAL A 284 -12.49 3.34 13.28
CA VAL A 284 -12.75 4.40 12.31
C VAL A 284 -13.89 3.97 11.39
N GLU A 285 -14.58 4.95 10.82
CA GLU A 285 -15.63 4.77 9.81
C GLU A 285 -15.09 5.21 8.45
N ALA A 286 -15.16 4.35 7.44
CA ALA A 286 -14.91 4.75 6.05
C ALA A 286 -16.13 5.49 5.51
N VAL A 287 -16.02 6.80 5.30
CA VAL A 287 -17.12 7.64 4.80
C VAL A 287 -17.17 7.72 3.28
N ASP A 288 -16.01 7.55 2.63
CA ASP A 288 -15.88 7.44 1.18
C ASP A 288 -14.69 6.54 0.84
N ALA A 289 -14.81 5.74 -0.21
CA ALA A 289 -13.78 4.80 -0.64
C ALA A 289 -13.78 4.69 -2.17
N THR A 290 -12.66 5.08 -2.78
CA THR A 290 -12.51 5.10 -4.24
C THR A 290 -11.25 4.38 -4.66
N ALA A 291 -11.36 3.65 -5.77
CA ALA A 291 -10.25 3.09 -6.52
C ALA A 291 -10.46 3.47 -7.98
N TRP A 292 -9.40 3.78 -8.72
CA TRP A 292 -9.50 4.12 -10.14
C TRP A 292 -8.36 3.51 -10.94
N GLU A 293 -8.62 3.29 -12.22
CA GLU A 293 -7.62 2.71 -13.11
C GLU A 293 -6.54 3.72 -13.47
N VAL A 294 -5.29 3.24 -13.44
CA VAL A 294 -4.14 3.95 -14.00
C VAL A 294 -3.37 3.02 -14.95
N THR A 295 -2.58 3.62 -15.83
CA THR A 295 -1.61 2.93 -16.68
C THR A 295 -0.17 3.17 -16.25
N SER A 296 0.03 3.97 -15.20
CA SER A 296 1.32 4.42 -14.66
C SER A 296 1.83 3.54 -13.50
N SER A 297 1.22 2.37 -13.33
CA SER A 297 1.62 1.29 -12.43
C SER A 297 0.80 0.04 -12.80
N ASP A 298 1.31 -1.14 -12.48
CA ASP A 298 0.57 -2.39 -12.53
C ASP A 298 -0.44 -2.55 -11.36
N HIS A 299 -0.42 -1.59 -10.42
CA HIS A 299 -1.41 -1.40 -9.36
C HIS A 299 -2.28 -0.17 -9.59
N ASN A 300 -3.53 -0.26 -9.14
CA ASN A 300 -4.45 0.87 -9.14
C ASN A 300 -4.48 1.52 -7.75
N PRO A 301 -4.38 2.85 -7.65
CA PRO A 301 -4.42 3.54 -6.37
C PRO A 301 -5.79 3.43 -5.69
N VAL A 302 -5.77 3.52 -4.37
CA VAL A 302 -6.97 3.67 -3.54
C VAL A 302 -6.91 4.94 -2.71
N LEU A 303 -8.06 5.56 -2.47
CA LEU A 303 -8.24 6.67 -1.55
C LEU A 303 -9.47 6.42 -0.68
N VAL A 304 -9.28 6.48 0.63
CA VAL A 304 -10.36 6.33 1.61
C VAL A 304 -10.38 7.54 2.51
N THR A 305 -11.57 8.11 2.70
CA THR A 305 -11.81 9.15 3.71
C THR A 305 -12.37 8.49 4.95
N PHE A 306 -11.75 8.76 6.10
CA PHE A 306 -12.13 8.21 7.39
C PHE A 306 -12.67 9.28 8.32
N ARG A 307 -13.60 8.86 9.18
CA ARG A 307 -14.07 9.62 10.33
C ARG A 307 -13.86 8.79 11.60
N ILE A 308 -13.29 9.41 12.62
CA ILE A 308 -13.10 8.81 13.93
C ILE A 308 -14.18 9.35 14.85
N ARG A 309 -15.01 8.46 15.41
CA ARG A 309 -16.12 8.82 16.30
C ARG A 309 -15.61 9.18 17.68
#